data_AF-A0A355WJP0-F1
#
_entry.id   AF-A0A355WJP0-F1
#
_cell.length_a   1.000
_cell.length_b   1.000
_cell.length_c   1.000
_cell.angle_alpha   90.00
_cell.angle_beta   90.00
_cell.angle_gamma   90.00
#
_symmetry.space_group_name_H-M   'P 1'
#
loop_
_entity.id
_entity.type
_entity.pdbx_description
1 polymer ?
#
loop_
_entity_poly.entity_id
_entity_poly.type
_entity_poly.pdbx_seq_one_letter_code
_entity_poly.pdbx_strand_id
1 'polypeptide(L)'
;SLTAIADSFLLRIFNVRAKSTPMGSVSITTHFTGAPEDIAAQGIEPVLGVVDGIRFHGNFHDQNMQIWGRGGKLLATGSQLVWFKN
;
A
#
# COMPACT_ATOMS: atom_id res chain seq x y z
N SER A 1 7.82 -3.55 -10.63
CA SER A 1 8.45 -4.37 -9.57
C SER A 1 7.55 -4.36 -8.34
N LEU A 2 7.68 -5.34 -7.44
CA LEU A 2 6.80 -5.47 -6.26
C LEU A 2 6.91 -4.26 -5.30
N THR A 3 8.12 -3.72 -5.10
CA THR A 3 8.33 -2.49 -4.31
C THR A 3 7.58 -1.29 -4.86
N ALA A 4 7.54 -1.09 -6.18
CA ALA A 4 6.83 0.03 -6.78
C ALA A 4 5.29 -0.13 -6.66
N ILE A 5 4.80 -1.38 -6.75
CA ILE A 5 3.38 -1.67 -6.57
C ILE A 5 2.91 -1.31 -5.15
N ALA A 6 3.77 -1.47 -4.14
CA ALA A 6 3.47 -1.10 -2.76
C ALA A 6 3.12 0.39 -2.55
N ASP A 7 3.53 1.27 -3.46
CA ASP A 7 3.24 2.71 -3.44
C ASP A 7 2.20 3.12 -4.53
N SER A 8 1.59 2.15 -5.22
CA SER A 8 0.67 2.42 -6.33
C SER A 8 -0.81 2.56 -5.93
N PHE A 9 -1.10 2.56 -4.62
CA PHE A 9 -2.47 2.56 -4.13
C PHE A 9 -3.10 3.96 -4.15
N LEU A 10 -4.41 4.00 -4.43
CA LEU A 10 -5.15 5.25 -4.36
C LEU A 10 -5.05 5.86 -2.95
N LEU A 11 -4.77 7.16 -2.90
CA LEU A 11 -4.57 7.93 -1.68
C LEU A 11 -5.81 7.87 -0.79
N ARG A 12 -5.69 7.32 0.43
CA ARG A 12 -6.83 7.13 1.35
C ARG A 12 -7.54 8.44 1.69
N ILE A 13 -6.80 9.55 1.77
CA ILE A 13 -7.38 10.87 2.05
C ILE A 13 -8.39 11.33 0.99
N PHE A 14 -8.28 10.87 -0.27
CA PHE A 14 -9.26 11.18 -1.31
C PHE A 14 -10.59 10.47 -1.05
N ASN A 15 -10.54 9.22 -0.58
CA ASN A 15 -11.74 8.46 -0.22
C ASN A 15 -12.45 9.08 0.99
N VAL A 16 -11.69 9.51 2.01
CA VAL A 16 -12.25 10.09 3.24
C VAL A 16 -12.88 11.46 2.99
N ARG A 17 -12.28 12.29 2.13
CA ARG A 17 -12.74 13.68 1.91
C ARG A 17 -13.61 13.87 0.67
N ALA A 18 -13.71 12.87 -0.21
CA ALA A 18 -14.35 12.97 -1.52
C ALA A 18 -13.87 14.19 -2.35
N LYS A 19 -12.60 14.60 -2.19
CA LYS A 19 -11.97 15.70 -2.92
C LYS A 19 -10.45 15.52 -3.02
N SER A 20 -9.85 16.09 -4.07
CA SER A 20 -8.40 16.17 -4.19
C SER A 20 -7.82 16.99 -3.03
N THR A 21 -6.81 16.45 -2.35
CA THR A 21 -6.17 17.03 -1.17
C THR A 21 -4.65 16.92 -1.33
N PRO A 22 -3.88 18.02 -1.28
CA PRO A 22 -2.43 17.93 -1.32
C PRO A 22 -1.91 16.98 -0.23
N MET A 23 -1.02 16.07 -0.61
CA MET A 23 -0.48 15.05 0.29
C MET A 23 0.92 14.62 -0.15
N GLY A 24 1.63 13.91 0.71
CA GLY A 24 2.90 13.28 0.39
C GLY A 24 3.20 12.12 1.33
N SER A 25 3.74 11.04 0.77
CA SER A 25 4.31 9.95 1.55
C SER A 25 5.52 10.47 2.33
N VAL A 26 5.52 10.28 3.65
CA VAL A 26 6.63 10.68 4.54
C VAL A 26 7.60 9.53 4.67
N SER A 27 7.08 8.34 4.93
CA SER A 27 7.85 7.10 5.00
C SER A 27 6.97 5.93 4.58
N ILE A 28 7.61 4.93 3.96
CA ILE A 28 6.99 3.66 3.59
C ILE A 28 7.91 2.53 4.07
N THR A 29 7.31 1.48 4.62
CA THR A 29 8.00 0.24 4.96
C THR A 29 7.29 -0.90 4.26
N THR A 30 8.04 -1.69 3.49
CA THR A 30 7.54 -2.87 2.79
C THR A 30 8.35 -4.09 3.23
N HIS A 31 7.66 -5.11 3.72
CA HIS A 31 8.22 -6.42 4.05
C HIS A 31 7.81 -7.41 2.97
N PHE A 32 8.79 -8.02 2.29
CA PHE A 32 8.55 -9.09 1.34
C PHE A 32 8.42 -10.41 2.12
N THR A 33 7.19 -10.86 2.31
CA THR A 33 6.88 -12.04 3.14
C THR A 33 6.68 -13.31 2.31
N GLY A 34 6.48 -13.17 0.99
CA GLY A 34 6.40 -14.32 0.09
C GLY A 34 7.76 -15.01 -0.07
N ALA A 35 7.75 -16.34 -0.19
CA ALA A 35 8.95 -17.08 -0.51
C ALA A 35 9.48 -16.68 -1.90
N PRO A 36 10.81 -16.71 -2.15
CA PRO A 36 11.38 -16.34 -3.45
C PRO A 36 10.73 -17.04 -4.65
N GLU A 37 10.38 -18.31 -4.50
CA GLU A 37 9.68 -19.14 -5.49
C GLU A 37 8.24 -18.67 -5.74
N ASP A 38 7.52 -18.24 -4.70
CA ASP A 38 6.17 -17.70 -4.84
C ASP A 38 6.21 -16.36 -5.60
N ILE A 39 7.21 -15.52 -5.30
CA ILE A 39 7.43 -14.23 -6.00
C ILE A 39 7.83 -14.47 -7.46
N ALA A 40 8.72 -15.43 -7.72
CA ALA A 40 9.12 -15.78 -9.08
C ALA A 40 7.95 -16.37 -9.89
N ALA A 41 7.14 -17.23 -9.28
CA ALA A 41 5.97 -17.86 -9.90
C ALA A 41 4.84 -16.87 -10.22
N GLN A 42 4.80 -15.71 -9.55
CA GLN A 42 3.88 -14.62 -9.88
C GLN A 42 4.16 -14.04 -11.27
N GLY A 43 5.43 -13.94 -11.66
CA GLY A 43 5.83 -13.42 -12.98
C GLY A 43 5.23 -12.04 -13.29
N ILE A 44 4.48 -11.96 -14.39
CA ILE A 44 3.80 -10.73 -14.86
C ILE A 44 2.31 -10.71 -14.52
N GLU A 45 1.81 -11.71 -13.81
CA GLU A 45 0.39 -11.80 -13.46
C GLU A 45 0.00 -10.65 -12.52
N PRO A 46 -1.26 -10.16 -12.60
CA PRO A 46 -1.74 -9.13 -11.70
C PRO A 46 -1.75 -9.59 -10.25
N VAL A 47 -1.57 -8.63 -9.34
CA VAL A 47 -1.65 -8.83 -7.89
C VAL A 47 -2.85 -8.08 -7.33
N LEU A 48 -3.35 -8.54 -6.19
CA LEU A 48 -4.42 -7.90 -5.43
C LEU A 48 -3.83 -7.11 -4.26
N GLY A 49 -4.05 -5.80 -4.27
CA GLY A 49 -3.75 -4.93 -3.14
C GLY A 49 -4.93 -4.77 -2.20
N VAL A 50 -4.73 -5.06 -0.91
CA VAL A 50 -5.69 -4.77 0.15
C VAL A 50 -5.08 -3.72 1.06
N VAL A 51 -5.73 -2.56 1.16
CA VAL A 51 -5.13 -1.37 1.76
C VAL A 51 -6.17 -0.58 2.54
N ASP A 52 -5.81 -0.17 3.76
CA ASP A 52 -6.69 0.64 4.60
C ASP A 52 -5.91 1.63 5.47
N GLY A 53 -6.58 2.67 5.97
CA GLY A 53 -6.01 3.63 6.91
C GLY A 53 -6.83 3.66 8.21
N ILE A 54 -6.15 3.72 9.36
CA ILE A 54 -6.82 3.60 10.66
C ILE A 54 -7.16 4.98 11.24
N ARG A 55 -6.22 5.92 11.22
CA ARG A 55 -6.36 7.23 11.87
C ARG A 55 -5.92 8.37 10.96
N PHE A 56 -6.75 9.40 10.91
CA PHE A 56 -6.48 10.65 10.20
C PHE A 56 -6.48 11.78 11.23
N HIS A 57 -5.32 12.30 11.59
CA HIS A 57 -5.18 13.29 12.66
C HIS A 57 -3.92 14.14 12.50
N GLY A 58 -4.01 15.42 12.84
CA GLY A 58 -2.84 16.30 12.89
C GLY A 58 -2.13 16.48 11.55
N ASN A 59 -2.87 16.46 10.42
CA ASN A 59 -2.32 16.48 9.05
C ASN A 59 -1.58 15.19 8.65
N PHE A 60 -1.76 14.08 9.36
CA PHE A 60 -1.18 12.79 9.01
C PHE A 60 -2.20 11.66 9.04
N HIS A 61 -1.98 10.65 8.21
CA HIS A 61 -2.67 9.37 8.33
C HIS A 61 -1.72 8.20 8.12
N ASP A 62 -2.08 7.06 8.70
CA ASP A 62 -1.46 5.78 8.39
C ASP A 62 -2.14 5.10 7.19
N GLN A 63 -1.42 4.19 6.57
CA GLN A 63 -1.94 3.29 5.55
C GLN A 63 -1.24 1.94 5.69
N ASN A 64 -1.99 0.89 5.97
CA ASN A 64 -1.49 -0.49 6.02
C ASN A 64 -1.85 -1.20 4.72
N MET A 65 -0.93 -2.01 4.19
CA MET A 65 -1.09 -2.67 2.90
C MET A 65 -0.71 -4.14 2.94
N GLN A 66 -1.40 -4.93 2.12
CA GLN A 66 -1.10 -6.32 1.82
C GLN A 66 -1.16 -6.51 0.31
N ILE A 67 -0.20 -7.24 -0.25
CA ILE A 67 -0.16 -7.59 -1.67
C ILE A 67 -0.25 -9.10 -1.82
N TRP A 68 -1.32 -9.53 -2.46
CA TRP A 68 -1.67 -10.92 -2.66
C TRP A 68 -1.41 -11.31 -4.12
N GLY A 69 -0.65 -12.37 -4.32
CA GLY A 69 -0.42 -13.01 -5.61
C GLY A 69 -1.42 -14.12 -5.92
N ARG A 70 -1.12 -14.86 -6.99
CA ARG A 70 -1.91 -16.01 -7.45
C ARG A 70 -2.05 -17.06 -6.34
N GLY A 71 -3.22 -17.69 -6.28
CA GLY A 71 -3.50 -18.76 -5.31
C GLY A 71 -3.55 -18.28 -3.86
N GLY A 72 -3.77 -16.98 -3.63
CA GLY A 72 -3.89 -16.42 -2.28
C GLY A 72 -2.55 -16.32 -1.54
N LYS A 73 -1.42 -16.26 -2.26
CA LYS A 73 -0.10 -16.11 -1.66
C LYS A 73 0.14 -14.66 -1.22
N LEU A 74 0.46 -14.45 0.05
CA LEU A 74 0.81 -13.12 0.56
C LEU A 74 2.26 -12.79 0.19
N LEU A 75 2.45 -11.93 -0.81
CA LEU A 75 3.77 -11.61 -1.35
C LEU A 75 4.49 -10.51 -0.54
N ALA A 76 3.73 -9.52 -0.07
CA ALA A 76 4.28 -8.44 0.75
C ALA A 76 3.22 -7.84 1.68
N THR A 77 3.71 -7.25 2.77
CA THR A 77 2.93 -6.42 3.70
C THR A 77 3.67 -5.11 3.97
N GLY A 78 2.98 -4.10 4.46
CA GLY A 78 3.65 -2.84 4.78
C GLY A 78 2.77 -1.81 5.43
N SER A 79 3.42 -0.70 5.76
CA SER A 79 2.79 0.49 6.33
C SER A 79 3.40 1.74 5.71
N GLN A 80 2.58 2.77 5.55
CA GLN A 80 2.99 4.08 5.08
C GLN A 80 2.46 5.16 6.01
N LEU A 81 3.33 6.10 6.37
CA LEU A 81 2.95 7.34 7.01
C LEU A 81 2.80 8.42 5.94
N VAL A 82 1.65 9.06 5.92
CA VAL A 82 1.29 10.05 4.90
C VAL A 82 0.97 11.38 5.56
N TRP A 83 1.56 12.45 5.05
CA TRP A 83 1.15 13.81 5.36
C TRP A 83 0.06 14.26 4.38
N PHE A 84 -0.90 15.04 4.85
CA PHE A 84 -1.89 15.71 4.01
C PHE A 84 -2.19 17.13 4.50
N LYS A 85 -2.52 18.02 3.58
CA LYS A 85 -2.94 19.38 3.90
C LYS A 85 -4.37 19.39 4.39
N ASN A 86 -4.61 19.94 5.58
CA ASN A 86 -5.97 20.20 6.05
C ASN A 86 -6.70 21.20 5.13
#